data_AF-A0A818ZU83-F1
#
_entry.id   AF-A0A818ZU83-F1
#
_cell.length_a   1.000
_cell.length_b   1.000
_cell.length_c   1.000
_cell.angle_alpha   90.00
_cell.angle_beta   90.00
_cell.angle_gamma   90.00
#
_symmetry.space_group_name_H-M   'P 1'
#
loop_
_entity.id
_entity.type
_entity.pdbx_description
1 polymer ?
#
loop_
_entity_poly.entity_id
_entity_poly.type
_entity_poly.pdbx_seq_one_letter_code
_entity_poly.pdbx_strand_id
1 'polypeptide(L)'
;MPFSSLLASRSKTDHAKQLKDFFTVIENEQDKEKKNYEDAIKNIHKTLLALKDGLFGPRDGSSEPAISDVSQLCSGIYSQELITTMINNLSRVTFEDRKEIVAIFNNLLRRQVGAKYPAVDHIIQRPGILFKLIEGYENADIALNCGMMLRECIRVQELAEIILRSPDFYKFFDYVQKSTFDIASDAFATFKDLLTKHKSLCADFLERNYDQFFNKYRDLLNSENYVTRRQSLKILSTIILENTNLSILKKFSCDIDKFTLIYGLFPSEAFALNTKSGIITNLMTLSAFDIYKREVFDLFKIFVANPTKPKAISDILLRNRERLIDFLTTFHTD
;
A
#
# COMPACT_ATOMS: atom_id res chain seq x y z
N MET A 1 -37.42 25.26 -20.53
CA MET A 1 -36.55 24.31 -21.25
C MET A 1 -35.81 23.47 -20.21
N PRO A 2 -35.75 22.14 -20.35
CA PRO A 2 -35.18 21.30 -19.30
C PRO A 2 -33.65 21.41 -19.31
N PHE A 3 -33.05 21.47 -18.12
CA PHE A 3 -31.61 21.56 -17.85
C PHE A 3 -30.76 20.47 -18.53
N SER A 4 -31.38 19.40 -19.04
CA SER A 4 -30.72 18.30 -19.73
C SER A 4 -30.14 18.66 -21.10
N SER A 5 -30.61 19.72 -21.77
CA SER A 5 -30.11 20.09 -23.10
C SER A 5 -28.88 21.00 -23.09
N LEU A 6 -28.54 21.59 -21.93
CA LEU A 6 -27.37 22.48 -21.78
C LEU A 6 -26.05 21.74 -21.55
N LEU A 7 -26.12 20.46 -21.14
CA LEU A 7 -24.95 19.59 -21.00
C LEU A 7 -24.57 18.89 -22.31
N ALA A 8 -25.51 18.79 -23.26
CA ALA A 8 -25.30 18.05 -24.51
C ALA A 8 -24.50 18.83 -25.58
N SER A 9 -24.27 20.14 -25.39
CA SER A 9 -23.60 20.99 -26.40
C SER A 9 -22.33 21.71 -25.92
N ARG A 10 -21.87 21.47 -24.68
CA ARG A 10 -20.65 22.10 -24.15
C ARG A 10 -19.44 21.18 -24.31
N SER A 11 -18.33 21.76 -24.74
CA SER A 11 -17.06 21.07 -24.99
C SER A 11 -16.70 20.13 -23.84
N LYS A 12 -16.25 18.91 -24.13
CA LYS A 12 -15.88 17.91 -23.10
C LYS A 12 -14.81 18.42 -22.12
N THR A 13 -13.98 19.39 -22.52
CA THR A 13 -13.03 20.12 -21.64
C THR A 13 -13.68 20.96 -20.55
N ASP A 14 -14.93 21.37 -20.71
CA ASP A 14 -15.64 22.24 -19.76
C ASP A 14 -16.00 21.49 -18.46
N HIS A 15 -16.14 20.16 -18.52
CA HIS A 15 -16.44 19.33 -17.34
C HIS A 15 -15.33 19.33 -16.29
N ALA A 16 -14.05 19.34 -16.70
CA ALA A 16 -12.93 19.37 -15.76
C ALA A 16 -12.91 20.68 -14.96
N LYS A 17 -13.18 21.80 -15.63
CA LYS A 17 -13.27 23.12 -15.00
C LYS A 17 -14.49 23.20 -14.07
N GLN A 18 -15.66 22.78 -14.54
CA GLN A 18 -16.88 22.75 -13.73
C GLN A 18 -16.69 21.90 -12.47
N LEU A 19 -16.05 20.73 -12.58
CA LEU A 19 -15.81 19.89 -11.41
C LEU A 19 -14.91 20.59 -10.39
N LYS A 20 -13.85 21.27 -10.84
CA LYS A 20 -12.98 22.07 -9.96
C LYS A 20 -13.73 23.22 -9.30
N ASP A 21 -14.60 23.91 -10.04
CA ASP A 21 -15.42 24.99 -9.50
C ASP A 21 -16.36 24.45 -8.40
N PHE A 22 -17.02 23.30 -8.61
CA PHE A 22 -17.85 22.68 -7.57
C PHE A 22 -17.04 22.22 -6.34
N PHE A 23 -15.82 21.70 -6.53
CA PHE A 23 -14.92 21.40 -5.42
C PHE A 23 -14.58 22.66 -4.61
N THR A 24 -14.36 23.79 -5.30
CA THR A 24 -14.08 25.08 -4.66
C THR A 24 -15.29 25.58 -3.85
N VAL A 25 -16.52 25.32 -4.29
CA VAL A 25 -17.74 25.64 -3.51
C VAL A 25 -17.77 24.83 -2.21
N ILE A 26 -17.59 23.51 -2.26
CA ILE A 26 -17.61 22.67 -1.04
C ILE A 26 -16.41 22.93 -0.13
N GLU A 27 -15.33 23.51 -0.65
CA GLU A 27 -14.19 23.97 0.13
C GLU A 27 -14.55 25.18 1.01
N ASN A 28 -15.26 26.15 0.44
CA ASN A 28 -15.57 27.44 1.06
C ASN A 28 -16.85 27.45 1.91
N GLU A 29 -17.83 26.60 1.60
CA GLU A 29 -19.18 26.69 2.18
C GLU A 29 -19.41 25.83 3.44
N GLN A 30 -18.35 25.42 4.15
CA GLN A 30 -18.46 24.46 5.26
C GLN A 30 -19.46 24.83 6.38
N ASP A 31 -19.94 26.08 6.49
CA ASP A 31 -20.83 26.51 7.59
C ASP A 31 -21.87 27.61 7.28
N LYS A 32 -22.15 28.00 6.02
CA LYS A 32 -23.00 29.19 5.74
C LYS A 32 -24.25 28.98 4.88
N GLU A 33 -24.23 28.15 3.84
CA GLU A 33 -25.38 27.94 2.94
C GLU A 33 -25.60 26.47 2.56
N LYS A 34 -26.33 25.74 3.41
CA LYS A 34 -26.57 24.29 3.25
C LYS A 34 -27.11 23.87 1.87
N LYS A 35 -27.90 24.73 1.23
CA LYS A 35 -28.50 24.47 -0.09
C LYS A 35 -27.47 24.46 -1.22
N ASN A 36 -26.56 25.43 -1.24
CA ASN A 36 -25.51 25.50 -2.26
C ASN A 36 -24.54 24.33 -2.14
N TYR A 37 -24.20 23.93 -0.92
CA TYR A 37 -23.40 22.74 -0.64
C TYR A 37 -24.06 21.45 -1.18
N GLU A 38 -25.34 21.24 -0.90
CA GLU A 38 -26.09 20.07 -1.39
C GLU A 38 -26.19 20.06 -2.93
N ASP A 39 -26.40 21.21 -3.55
CA ASP A 39 -26.44 21.34 -5.01
C ASP A 39 -25.06 21.12 -5.63
N ALA A 40 -23.98 21.59 -5.00
CA ALA A 40 -22.61 21.34 -5.42
C ALA A 40 -22.28 19.84 -5.38
N ILE A 41 -22.63 19.11 -4.30
CA ILE A 41 -22.42 17.66 -4.23
C ILE A 41 -23.17 16.92 -5.34
N LYS A 42 -24.44 17.27 -5.59
CA LYS A 42 -25.22 16.63 -6.67
C LYS A 42 -24.59 16.86 -8.04
N ASN A 43 -24.03 18.05 -8.25
CA ASN A 43 -23.36 18.38 -9.51
C ASN A 43 -21.99 17.71 -9.63
N ILE A 44 -21.22 17.59 -8.53
CA ILE A 44 -19.99 16.77 -8.48
C ILE A 44 -20.28 15.36 -8.95
N HIS A 45 -21.31 14.71 -8.39
CA HIS A 45 -21.69 13.36 -8.78
C HIS A 45 -21.97 13.26 -10.28
N LYS A 46 -22.86 14.12 -10.81
CA LYS A 46 -23.19 14.13 -12.25
C LYS A 46 -21.97 14.35 -13.13
N THR A 47 -21.09 15.28 -12.76
CA THR A 47 -19.90 15.59 -13.54
C THR A 47 -18.87 14.46 -13.46
N LEU A 48 -18.71 13.78 -12.32
CA LEU A 48 -17.87 12.58 -12.21
C LEU A 48 -18.39 11.46 -13.13
N LEU A 49 -19.71 11.23 -13.19
CA LEU A 49 -20.27 10.25 -14.10
C LEU A 49 -20.03 10.62 -15.58
N ALA A 50 -20.20 11.89 -15.94
CA ALA A 50 -19.92 12.36 -17.29
C ALA A 50 -18.43 12.23 -17.66
N LEU A 51 -17.52 12.52 -16.72
CA LEU A 51 -16.08 12.30 -16.91
C LEU A 51 -15.76 10.82 -17.12
N LYS A 52 -16.36 9.94 -16.31
CA LYS A 52 -16.20 8.49 -16.45
C LYS A 52 -16.73 8.01 -17.80
N ASP A 53 -17.95 8.37 -18.18
CA ASP A 53 -18.51 7.96 -19.47
C ASP A 53 -17.65 8.49 -20.65
N GLY A 54 -17.08 9.69 -20.50
CA GLY A 54 -16.13 10.24 -21.47
C GLY A 54 -14.78 9.49 -21.55
N LEU A 55 -14.29 8.94 -20.44
CA LEU A 55 -13.01 8.22 -20.38
C LEU A 55 -13.12 6.73 -20.77
N PHE A 56 -14.22 6.08 -20.38
CA PHE A 56 -14.45 4.64 -20.52
C PHE A 56 -15.40 4.28 -21.68
N GLY A 57 -16.21 5.23 -22.15
CA GLY A 57 -17.34 4.98 -23.03
C GLY A 57 -18.66 4.84 -22.25
N PRO A 58 -19.81 4.85 -22.95
CA PRO A 58 -21.12 4.69 -22.32
C PRO A 58 -21.26 3.34 -21.62
N ARG A 59 -21.99 3.31 -20.50
CA ARG A 59 -22.15 2.12 -19.64
C ARG A 59 -22.82 0.93 -20.32
N ASP A 60 -23.57 1.16 -21.39
CA ASP A 60 -24.25 0.14 -22.17
C ASP A 60 -23.33 -0.54 -23.21
N GLY A 61 -22.08 -0.10 -23.32
CA GLY A 61 -21.10 -0.64 -24.27
C GLY A 61 -21.45 -0.34 -25.73
N SER A 62 -22.36 0.61 -25.98
CA SER A 62 -22.86 0.91 -27.33
C SER A 62 -21.83 1.54 -28.26
N SER A 63 -20.80 2.21 -27.73
CA SER A 63 -19.75 2.84 -28.53
C SER A 63 -18.46 3.09 -27.72
N GLU A 64 -17.29 2.86 -28.33
CA GLU A 64 -16.02 3.30 -27.75
C GLU A 64 -15.84 4.82 -27.95
N PRO A 65 -15.34 5.55 -26.92
CA PRO A 65 -15.15 6.99 -27.05
C PRO A 65 -13.99 7.29 -28.02
N ALA A 66 -14.21 8.26 -28.91
CA ALA A 66 -13.21 8.67 -29.88
C ALA A 66 -11.90 9.10 -29.20
N ILE A 67 -10.75 8.61 -29.70
CA ILE A 67 -9.42 8.88 -29.11
C ILE A 67 -9.14 10.38 -28.98
N SER A 68 -9.58 11.20 -29.95
CA SER A 68 -9.47 12.66 -29.94
C SER A 68 -10.18 13.28 -28.74
N ASP A 69 -11.41 12.84 -28.47
CA ASP A 69 -12.26 13.38 -27.43
C ASP A 69 -11.70 13.05 -26.05
N VAL A 70 -11.19 11.84 -25.90
CA VAL A 70 -10.59 11.46 -24.62
C VAL A 70 -9.27 12.17 -24.38
N SER A 71 -8.47 12.38 -25.44
CA SER A 71 -7.23 13.16 -25.34
C SER A 71 -7.49 14.60 -24.92
N GLN A 72 -8.54 15.23 -25.48
CA GLN A 72 -8.98 16.56 -25.06
C GLN A 72 -9.44 16.57 -23.60
N LEU A 73 -10.19 15.56 -23.17
CA LEU A 73 -10.65 15.47 -21.79
C LEU A 73 -9.50 15.31 -20.80
N CYS A 74 -8.55 14.41 -21.07
CA CYS A 74 -7.35 14.24 -20.25
C CYS A 74 -6.54 15.55 -20.17
N SER A 75 -6.38 16.28 -21.28
CA SER A 75 -5.73 17.59 -21.28
C SER A 75 -6.44 18.59 -20.36
N GLY A 76 -7.77 18.60 -20.37
CA GLY A 76 -8.59 19.38 -19.43
C GLY A 76 -8.33 19.00 -17.96
N ILE A 77 -8.28 17.70 -17.65
CA ILE A 77 -8.03 17.19 -16.29
C ILE A 77 -6.65 17.65 -15.78
N TYR A 78 -5.60 17.51 -16.61
CA TYR A 78 -4.24 17.87 -16.22
C TYR A 78 -4.04 19.39 -16.11
N SER A 79 -4.58 20.17 -17.04
CA SER A 79 -4.45 21.64 -17.04
C SER A 79 -5.17 22.29 -15.85
N GLN A 80 -6.23 21.67 -15.35
CA GLN A 80 -6.97 22.15 -14.17
C GLN A 80 -6.41 21.61 -12.84
N GLU A 81 -5.36 20.77 -12.86
CA GLU A 81 -4.83 20.09 -11.66
C GLU A 81 -5.90 19.28 -10.90
N LEU A 82 -6.88 18.75 -11.65
CA LEU A 82 -8.07 18.13 -11.09
C LEU A 82 -7.75 16.86 -10.29
N ILE A 83 -6.66 16.16 -10.61
CA ILE A 83 -6.18 15.00 -9.85
C ILE A 83 -5.94 15.39 -8.39
N THR A 84 -5.19 16.46 -8.16
CA THR A 84 -4.88 16.96 -6.82
C THR A 84 -6.15 17.44 -6.11
N THR A 85 -7.01 18.18 -6.81
CA THR A 85 -8.29 18.64 -6.25
C THR A 85 -9.19 17.48 -5.81
N MET A 86 -9.32 16.44 -6.63
CA MET A 86 -10.12 15.25 -6.29
C MET A 86 -9.59 14.56 -5.04
N ILE A 87 -8.27 14.36 -4.93
CA ILE A 87 -7.65 13.69 -3.77
C ILE A 87 -7.85 14.52 -2.50
N ASN A 88 -7.64 15.83 -2.55
CA ASN A 88 -7.80 16.72 -1.39
C ASN A 88 -9.24 16.78 -0.87
N ASN A 89 -10.22 16.49 -1.74
CA ASN A 89 -11.64 16.55 -1.40
C ASN A 89 -12.30 15.19 -1.19
N LEU A 90 -11.53 14.08 -1.17
CA LEU A 90 -12.09 12.73 -1.00
C LEU A 90 -12.97 12.60 0.25
N SER A 91 -12.59 13.22 1.36
CA SER A 91 -13.35 13.16 2.62
C SER A 91 -14.66 13.95 2.57
N ARG A 92 -14.79 14.91 1.64
CA ARG A 92 -15.93 15.84 1.54
C ARG A 92 -17.02 15.36 0.57
N VAL A 93 -16.72 14.35 -0.25
CA VAL A 93 -17.68 13.78 -1.22
C VAL A 93 -18.33 12.50 -0.69
N THR A 94 -19.40 12.07 -1.37
CA THR A 94 -20.16 10.88 -0.98
C THR A 94 -19.38 9.59 -1.21
N PHE A 95 -19.82 8.50 -0.58
CA PHE A 95 -19.19 7.19 -0.76
C PHE A 95 -19.14 6.72 -2.22
N GLU A 96 -20.22 6.95 -2.99
CA GLU A 96 -20.23 6.60 -4.41
C GLU A 96 -19.27 7.49 -5.23
N ASP A 97 -19.19 8.78 -4.93
CA ASP A 97 -18.26 9.69 -5.60
C ASP A 97 -16.80 9.29 -5.38
N ARG A 98 -16.44 8.81 -4.18
CA ARG A 98 -15.09 8.30 -3.90
C ARG A 98 -14.72 7.13 -4.81
N LYS A 99 -15.66 6.19 -5.04
CA LYS A 99 -15.44 5.07 -5.97
C LYS A 99 -15.21 5.55 -7.40
N GLU A 100 -15.98 6.56 -7.82
CA GLU A 100 -15.83 7.13 -9.15
C GLU A 100 -14.50 7.87 -9.33
N ILE A 101 -14.04 8.61 -8.32
CA ILE A 101 -12.71 9.23 -8.31
C ILE A 101 -11.61 8.17 -8.43
N VAL A 102 -11.69 7.08 -7.66
CA VAL A 102 -10.70 5.98 -7.73
C VAL A 102 -10.67 5.35 -9.13
N ALA A 103 -11.85 5.12 -9.74
CA ALA A 103 -11.95 4.55 -11.07
C ALA A 103 -11.34 5.48 -12.13
N ILE A 104 -11.66 6.78 -12.08
CA ILE A 104 -11.11 7.80 -12.98
C ILE A 104 -9.59 7.89 -12.81
N PHE A 105 -9.09 8.00 -11.58
CA PHE A 105 -7.66 8.09 -11.28
C PHE A 105 -6.89 6.89 -11.86
N ASN A 106 -7.35 5.67 -11.59
CA ASN A 106 -6.70 4.45 -12.07
C ASN A 106 -6.73 4.34 -13.60
N ASN A 107 -7.81 4.79 -14.25
CA ASN A 107 -7.89 4.82 -15.71
C ASN A 107 -6.86 5.79 -16.31
N LEU A 108 -6.78 7.01 -15.77
CA LEU A 108 -5.82 8.02 -16.21
C LEU A 108 -4.38 7.49 -16.09
N LEU A 109 -4.06 6.84 -14.97
CA LEU A 109 -2.72 6.33 -14.71
C LEU A 109 -2.28 5.21 -15.68
N ARG A 110 -3.22 4.37 -16.13
CA ARG A 110 -2.95 3.28 -17.09
C ARG A 110 -2.91 3.75 -18.54
N ARG A 111 -3.36 4.98 -18.83
CA ARG A 111 -3.56 5.45 -20.19
C ARG A 111 -2.25 5.86 -20.84
N GLN A 112 -2.03 5.36 -22.05
CA GLN A 112 -0.89 5.71 -22.89
C GLN A 112 -1.26 6.69 -23.99
N VAL A 113 -0.34 7.58 -24.33
CA VAL A 113 -0.37 8.40 -25.55
C VAL A 113 0.94 8.17 -26.28
N GLY A 114 0.89 7.37 -27.35
CA GLY A 114 2.10 6.79 -27.95
C GLY A 114 2.80 5.88 -26.94
N ALA A 115 4.11 6.09 -26.72
CA ALA A 115 4.90 5.34 -25.75
C ALA A 115 4.96 5.99 -24.35
N LYS A 116 4.23 7.08 -24.11
CA LYS A 116 4.26 7.84 -22.85
C LYS A 116 3.01 7.61 -22.00
N TYR A 117 3.14 7.82 -20.71
CA TYR A 117 2.05 7.78 -19.72
C TYR A 117 1.84 9.18 -19.14
N PRO A 118 0.96 10.02 -19.71
CA PRO A 118 0.86 11.43 -19.32
C PRO A 118 0.49 11.66 -17.85
N ALA A 119 -0.33 10.78 -17.27
CA ALA A 119 -0.69 10.86 -15.85
C ALA A 119 0.52 10.54 -14.94
N VAL A 120 1.38 9.60 -15.34
CA VAL A 120 2.63 9.32 -14.62
C VAL A 120 3.54 10.54 -14.67
N ASP A 121 3.76 11.11 -15.85
CA ASP A 121 4.57 12.33 -16.03
C ASP A 121 4.04 13.49 -15.16
N HIS A 122 2.72 13.64 -15.11
CA HIS A 122 2.06 14.66 -14.28
C HIS A 122 2.32 14.47 -12.78
N ILE A 123 2.26 13.22 -12.28
CA ILE A 123 2.51 12.90 -10.87
C ILE A 123 4.00 13.03 -10.53
N ILE A 124 4.91 12.64 -11.42
CA ILE A 124 6.36 12.84 -11.22
C ILE A 124 6.68 14.33 -11.01
N GLN A 125 6.05 15.21 -11.78
CA GLN A 125 6.20 16.66 -11.63
C GLN A 125 5.54 17.22 -10.36
N ARG A 126 4.64 16.46 -9.73
CA ARG A 126 3.84 16.87 -8.56
C ARG A 126 3.78 15.74 -7.51
N PRO A 127 4.92 15.38 -6.90
CA PRO A 127 4.99 14.23 -5.99
C PRO A 127 4.11 14.38 -4.74
N GLY A 128 3.68 15.61 -4.41
CA GLY A 128 2.71 15.87 -3.34
C GLY A 128 1.42 15.05 -3.45
N ILE A 129 1.03 14.64 -4.65
CA ILE A 129 -0.10 13.72 -4.89
C ILE A 129 0.12 12.39 -4.16
N LEU A 130 1.33 11.81 -4.26
CA LEU A 130 1.66 10.54 -3.62
C LEU A 130 1.65 10.65 -2.10
N PHE A 131 2.19 11.75 -1.56
CA PHE A 131 2.23 11.97 -0.11
C PHE A 131 0.83 12.20 0.47
N LYS A 132 -0.06 12.90 -0.26
CA LYS A 132 -1.47 13.02 0.13
C LYS A 132 -2.21 11.68 0.13
N LEU A 133 -1.91 10.78 -0.81
CA LEU A 133 -2.46 9.43 -0.79
C LEU A 133 -1.93 8.62 0.41
N ILE A 134 -0.68 8.79 0.81
CA ILE A 134 -0.12 8.15 2.02
C ILE A 134 -0.80 8.69 3.29
N GLU A 135 -0.90 10.01 3.42
CA GLU A 135 -1.61 10.68 4.54
C GLU A 135 -3.08 10.26 4.61
N GLY A 136 -3.69 9.85 3.49
CA GLY A 136 -5.05 9.32 3.44
C GLY A 136 -5.31 8.14 4.39
N TYR A 137 -4.29 7.35 4.75
CA TYR A 137 -4.42 6.28 5.76
C TYR A 137 -4.71 6.79 7.18
N GLU A 138 -4.52 8.08 7.43
CA GLU A 138 -4.87 8.72 8.71
C GLU A 138 -6.37 8.95 8.84
N ASN A 139 -7.09 9.02 7.72
CA ASN A 139 -8.55 9.20 7.69
C ASN A 139 -9.25 7.88 7.32
N ALA A 140 -9.95 7.30 8.28
CA ALA A 140 -10.63 6.00 8.14
C ALA A 140 -11.65 5.96 6.98
N ASP A 141 -12.30 7.08 6.67
CA ASP A 141 -13.36 7.15 5.65
C ASP A 141 -12.84 7.04 4.22
N ILE A 142 -11.55 7.37 4.01
CA ILE A 142 -10.93 7.42 2.69
C ILE A 142 -9.71 6.51 2.55
N ALA A 143 -9.19 5.95 3.65
CA ALA A 143 -7.97 5.13 3.68
C ALA A 143 -7.94 4.06 2.59
N LEU A 144 -9.02 3.28 2.43
CA LEU A 144 -9.08 2.22 1.42
C LEU A 144 -9.09 2.77 -0.02
N ASN A 145 -9.72 3.91 -0.26
CA ASN A 145 -9.72 4.58 -1.56
C ASN A 145 -8.30 5.07 -1.91
N CYS A 146 -7.63 5.69 -0.93
CA CYS A 146 -6.24 6.12 -1.05
C CYS A 146 -5.30 4.94 -1.30
N GLY A 147 -5.45 3.84 -0.57
CA GLY A 147 -4.69 2.61 -0.77
C GLY A 147 -4.84 2.01 -2.17
N MET A 148 -6.07 1.98 -2.71
CA MET A 148 -6.32 1.52 -4.08
C MET A 148 -5.59 2.36 -5.13
N MET A 149 -5.65 3.69 -5.03
CA MET A 149 -4.97 4.60 -5.96
C MET A 149 -3.44 4.54 -5.78
N LEU A 150 -2.96 4.45 -4.54
CA LEU A 150 -1.53 4.39 -4.24
C LEU A 150 -0.91 3.09 -4.77
N ARG A 151 -1.57 1.94 -4.62
CA ARG A 151 -1.11 0.67 -5.19
C ARG A 151 -1.11 0.65 -6.71
N GLU A 152 -1.98 1.43 -7.35
CA GLU A 152 -1.90 1.63 -8.80
C GLU A 152 -0.65 2.45 -9.17
N CYS A 153 -0.33 3.52 -8.42
CA CYS A 153 0.90 4.30 -8.59
C CYS A 153 2.15 3.42 -8.45
N ILE A 154 2.19 2.56 -7.42
CA ILE A 154 3.35 1.69 -7.12
C ILE A 154 3.64 0.69 -8.24
N ARG A 155 2.71 0.43 -9.17
CA ARG A 155 3.00 -0.38 -10.38
C ARG A 155 4.06 0.24 -11.28
N VAL A 156 4.21 1.55 -11.24
CA VAL A 156 5.19 2.32 -11.99
C VAL A 156 6.44 2.50 -11.12
N GLN A 157 7.60 2.11 -11.62
CA GLN A 157 8.85 2.06 -10.83
C GLN A 157 9.26 3.44 -10.33
N GLU A 158 9.13 4.46 -11.18
CA GLU A 158 9.50 5.85 -10.89
C GLU A 158 8.66 6.45 -9.76
N LEU A 159 7.36 6.13 -9.72
CA LEU A 159 6.47 6.58 -8.64
C LEU A 159 6.74 5.84 -7.33
N ALA A 160 7.02 4.53 -7.41
CA ALA A 160 7.42 3.75 -6.25
C ALA A 160 8.75 4.24 -5.66
N GLU A 161 9.69 4.66 -6.51
CA GLU A 161 10.98 5.23 -6.10
C GLU A 161 10.80 6.54 -5.33
N ILE A 162 9.93 7.44 -5.79
CA ILE A 162 9.61 8.69 -5.07
C ILE A 162 9.08 8.37 -3.65
N ILE A 163 8.21 7.37 -3.52
CA ILE A 163 7.66 6.97 -2.22
C ILE A 163 8.75 6.38 -1.33
N LEU A 164 9.51 5.39 -1.82
CA LEU A 164 10.54 4.70 -1.02
C LEU A 164 11.65 5.64 -0.55
N ARG A 165 12.01 6.64 -1.35
CA ARG A 165 13.03 7.64 -0.98
C ARG A 165 12.48 8.74 -0.06
N SER A 166 11.17 8.83 0.15
CA SER A 166 10.54 9.82 1.03
C SER A 166 10.52 9.36 2.49
N PRO A 167 10.64 10.28 3.47
CA PRO A 167 10.36 9.96 4.88
C PRO A 167 8.93 9.43 5.11
N ASP A 168 7.97 9.76 4.24
CA ASP A 168 6.59 9.28 4.34
C ASP A 168 6.46 7.76 4.23
N PHE A 169 7.44 7.09 3.60
CA PHE A 169 7.49 5.62 3.59
C PHE A 169 7.45 5.05 5.03
N TYR A 170 8.14 5.70 5.97
CA TYR A 170 8.23 5.19 7.34
C TYR A 170 6.93 5.31 8.12
N LYS A 171 5.93 6.07 7.63
CA LYS A 171 4.58 6.11 8.21
C LYS A 171 3.87 4.76 8.09
N PHE A 172 4.23 3.93 7.10
CA PHE A 172 3.66 2.58 6.97
C PHE A 172 3.93 1.69 8.18
N PHE A 173 5.05 1.89 8.90
CA PHE A 173 5.32 1.13 10.13
C PHE A 173 4.28 1.40 11.23
N ASP A 174 3.64 2.57 11.21
CA ASP A 174 2.55 2.92 12.12
C ASP A 174 1.21 2.47 11.54
N TYR A 175 0.97 2.68 10.24
CA TYR A 175 -0.30 2.34 9.59
C TYR A 175 -0.62 0.84 9.62
N VAL A 176 0.39 -0.03 9.49
CA VAL A 176 0.21 -1.49 9.59
C VAL A 176 -0.09 -1.99 11.01
N GLN A 177 0.03 -1.10 12.00
CA GLN A 177 -0.27 -1.38 13.41
C GLN A 177 -1.58 -0.73 13.88
N LYS A 178 -2.34 -0.09 12.99
CA LYS A 178 -3.65 0.48 13.33
C LYS A 178 -4.61 -0.60 13.87
N SER A 179 -5.45 -0.21 14.82
CA SER A 179 -6.47 -1.08 15.41
C SER A 179 -7.58 -1.47 14.43
N THR A 180 -7.84 -0.64 13.42
CA THR A 180 -8.81 -0.93 12.36
C THR A 180 -8.23 -1.96 11.37
N PHE A 181 -8.70 -3.20 11.48
CA PHE A 181 -8.16 -4.34 10.70
C PHE A 181 -8.11 -4.09 9.19
N ASP A 182 -9.20 -3.60 8.59
CA ASP A 182 -9.28 -3.40 7.13
C ASP A 182 -8.22 -2.39 6.65
N ILE A 183 -8.02 -1.31 7.41
CA ILE A 183 -7.02 -0.28 7.11
C ILE A 183 -5.61 -0.83 7.28
N ALA A 184 -5.33 -1.53 8.38
CA ALA A 184 -4.01 -2.12 8.63
C ALA A 184 -3.65 -3.19 7.58
N SER A 185 -4.63 -4.02 7.19
CA SER A 185 -4.50 -5.03 6.14
C SER A 185 -4.22 -4.40 4.77
N ASP A 186 -4.95 -3.35 4.42
CA ASP A 186 -4.74 -2.60 3.19
C ASP A 186 -3.37 -1.89 3.17
N ALA A 187 -2.96 -1.29 4.30
CA ALA A 187 -1.64 -0.70 4.48
C ALA A 187 -0.53 -1.76 4.33
N PHE A 188 -0.73 -2.98 4.86
CA PHE A 188 0.19 -4.10 4.67
C PHE A 188 0.33 -4.50 3.21
N ALA A 189 -0.75 -4.51 2.45
CA ALA A 189 -0.70 -4.80 1.02
C ALA A 189 0.15 -3.76 0.28
N THR A 190 -0.04 -2.47 0.60
CA THR A 190 0.75 -1.36 0.03
C THR A 190 2.22 -1.43 0.45
N PHE A 191 2.50 -1.65 1.73
CA PHE A 191 3.84 -1.80 2.29
C PHE A 191 4.60 -2.98 1.66
N LYS A 192 3.91 -4.12 1.48
CA LYS A 192 4.46 -5.28 0.78
C LYS A 192 4.78 -4.95 -0.67
N ASP A 193 3.87 -4.32 -1.41
CA ASP A 193 4.07 -3.99 -2.82
C ASP A 193 5.29 -3.08 -3.02
N LEU A 194 5.44 -2.06 -2.16
CA LEU A 194 6.63 -1.19 -2.15
C LEU A 194 7.94 -1.97 -1.96
N LEU A 195 7.93 -2.97 -1.08
CA LEU A 195 9.11 -3.75 -0.72
C LEU A 195 9.39 -4.97 -1.61
N THR A 196 8.48 -5.35 -2.51
CA THR A 196 8.62 -6.63 -3.24
C THR A 196 8.41 -6.52 -4.74
N LYS A 197 7.76 -5.47 -5.24
CA LYS A 197 7.39 -5.34 -6.66
C LYS A 197 8.59 -5.03 -7.56
N HIS A 198 9.34 -3.99 -7.21
CA HIS A 198 10.50 -3.53 -7.98
C HIS A 198 11.78 -3.98 -7.29
N LYS A 199 12.20 -5.22 -7.56
CA LYS A 199 13.26 -5.93 -6.81
C LYS A 199 14.57 -5.14 -6.71
N SER A 200 15.07 -4.62 -7.84
CA SER A 200 16.33 -3.85 -7.87
C SER A 200 16.24 -2.53 -7.11
N LEU A 201 15.09 -1.84 -7.19
CA LEU A 201 14.85 -0.60 -6.44
C LEU A 201 14.78 -0.88 -4.93
N CYS A 202 14.10 -1.96 -4.52
CA CYS A 202 14.04 -2.37 -3.13
C CYS A 202 15.43 -2.74 -2.60
N ALA A 203 16.25 -3.46 -3.39
CA ALA A 203 17.63 -3.79 -3.02
C ALA A 203 18.46 -2.52 -2.73
N ASP A 204 18.44 -1.55 -3.64
CA ASP A 204 19.13 -0.26 -3.48
C ASP A 204 18.64 0.51 -2.23
N PHE A 205 17.31 0.55 -2.04
CA PHE A 205 16.71 1.20 -0.87
C PHE A 205 17.15 0.54 0.45
N LEU A 206 17.05 -0.79 0.55
CA LEU A 206 17.37 -1.54 1.77
C LEU A 206 18.86 -1.49 2.08
N GLU A 207 19.73 -1.49 1.07
CA GLU A 207 21.18 -1.39 1.28
C GLU A 207 21.56 -0.02 1.85
N ARG A 208 21.00 1.07 1.31
CA ARG A 208 21.27 2.43 1.78
C ARG A 208 20.68 2.74 3.15
N ASN A 209 19.54 2.14 3.49
CA ASN A 209 18.79 2.44 4.70
C ASN A 209 18.76 1.28 5.69
N TYR A 210 19.70 0.34 5.58
CA TYR A 210 19.67 -0.95 6.29
C TYR A 210 19.38 -0.79 7.78
N ASP A 211 20.18 0.01 8.48
CA ASP A 211 20.11 0.09 9.94
C ASP A 211 18.79 0.75 10.38
N GLN A 212 18.39 1.87 9.77
CA GLN A 212 17.12 2.54 10.07
C GLN A 212 15.91 1.65 9.77
N PHE A 213 15.90 0.99 8.61
CA PHE A 213 14.82 0.11 8.19
C PHE A 213 14.66 -1.07 9.16
N PHE A 214 15.73 -1.82 9.42
CA PHE A 214 15.66 -3.01 10.25
C PHE A 214 15.44 -2.69 11.74
N ASN A 215 15.87 -1.53 12.22
CA ASN A 215 15.55 -1.07 13.56
C ASN A 215 14.04 -0.87 13.73
N LYS A 216 13.36 -0.19 12.80
CA LYS A 216 11.89 -0.08 12.81
C LYS A 216 11.20 -1.42 12.54
N TYR A 217 11.78 -2.28 11.72
CA TYR A 217 11.22 -3.60 11.42
C TYR A 217 11.19 -4.52 12.64
N ARG A 218 12.16 -4.35 13.55
CA ARG A 218 12.18 -5.07 14.83
C ARG A 218 10.90 -4.84 15.64
N ASP A 219 10.34 -3.64 15.60
CA ASP A 219 9.11 -3.31 16.34
C ASP A 219 7.92 -4.10 15.77
N LEU A 220 7.84 -4.26 14.44
CA LEU A 220 6.81 -5.05 13.79
C LEU A 220 6.87 -6.54 14.17
N LEU A 221 8.08 -7.09 14.28
CA LEU A 221 8.29 -8.49 14.71
C LEU A 221 7.98 -8.71 16.18
N ASN A 222 8.09 -7.67 17.02
CA ASN A 222 7.74 -7.70 18.43
C ASN A 222 6.32 -7.21 18.73
N SER A 223 5.53 -6.91 17.69
CA SER A 223 4.17 -6.41 17.86
C SER A 223 3.30 -7.40 18.63
N GLU A 224 2.45 -6.88 19.53
CA GLU A 224 1.44 -7.66 20.26
C GLU A 224 0.34 -8.16 19.32
N ASN A 225 0.15 -7.50 18.18
CA ASN A 225 -0.80 -7.93 17.17
C ASN A 225 -0.23 -9.11 16.38
N TYR A 226 -0.83 -10.29 16.58
CA TYR A 226 -0.44 -11.52 15.88
C TYR A 226 -0.44 -11.38 14.36
N VAL A 227 -1.45 -10.72 13.78
CA VAL A 227 -1.56 -10.53 12.33
C VAL A 227 -0.41 -9.67 11.84
N THR A 228 -0.13 -8.56 12.53
CA THR A 228 1.00 -7.68 12.22
C THR A 228 2.32 -8.45 12.26
N ARG A 229 2.57 -9.19 13.34
CA ARG A 229 3.79 -9.99 13.50
C ARG A 229 3.93 -11.03 12.40
N ARG A 230 2.85 -11.78 12.09
CA ARG A 230 2.85 -12.82 11.05
C ARG A 230 3.08 -12.25 9.65
N GLN A 231 2.37 -11.19 9.28
CA GLN A 231 2.52 -10.58 7.95
C GLN A 231 3.91 -9.96 7.79
N SER A 232 4.44 -9.33 8.84
CA SER A 232 5.79 -8.79 8.84
C SER A 232 6.82 -9.90 8.70
N LEU A 233 6.69 -11.01 9.42
CA LEU A 233 7.60 -12.14 9.25
C LEU A 233 7.62 -12.69 7.82
N LYS A 234 6.45 -12.82 7.19
CA LYS A 234 6.32 -13.25 5.80
C LYS A 234 6.97 -12.29 4.80
N ILE A 235 6.75 -10.98 4.98
CA ILE A 235 7.39 -9.96 4.15
C ILE A 235 8.91 -10.01 4.35
N LEU A 236 9.38 -10.14 5.59
CA LEU A 236 10.80 -10.25 5.92
C LEU A 236 11.46 -11.44 5.23
N SER A 237 10.84 -12.62 5.32
CA SER A 237 11.28 -13.83 4.63
C SER A 237 11.40 -13.58 3.12
N THR A 238 10.38 -12.95 2.53
CA THR A 238 10.36 -12.62 1.10
C THR A 238 11.49 -11.65 0.70
N ILE A 239 11.70 -10.57 1.45
CA ILE A 239 12.73 -9.58 1.09
C ILE A 239 14.15 -10.11 1.33
N ILE A 240 14.39 -10.87 2.40
CA ILE A 240 15.74 -11.34 2.71
C ILE A 240 16.17 -12.44 1.74
N LEU A 241 15.26 -13.33 1.34
CA LEU A 241 15.55 -14.45 0.45
C LEU A 241 15.56 -14.07 -1.04
N GLU A 242 15.26 -12.82 -1.39
CA GLU A 242 15.28 -12.36 -2.78
C GLU A 242 16.71 -12.31 -3.34
N ASN A 243 16.87 -12.76 -4.59
CA ASN A 243 18.18 -12.90 -5.23
C ASN A 243 18.88 -11.55 -5.47
N THR A 244 18.14 -10.45 -5.59
CA THR A 244 18.73 -9.11 -5.68
C THR A 244 19.30 -8.62 -4.35
N ASN A 245 18.94 -9.26 -3.23
CA ASN A 245 19.23 -8.82 -1.87
C ASN A 245 20.37 -9.62 -1.22
N LEU A 246 21.30 -10.18 -2.00
CA LEU A 246 22.39 -11.01 -1.47
C LEU A 246 23.33 -10.26 -0.50
N SER A 247 23.57 -8.96 -0.71
CA SER A 247 24.38 -8.16 0.23
C SER A 247 23.67 -8.00 1.58
N ILE A 248 22.36 -7.71 1.54
CA ILE A 248 21.47 -7.61 2.69
C ILE A 248 21.39 -8.96 3.42
N LEU A 249 21.21 -10.07 2.69
CA LEU A 249 21.19 -11.43 3.21
C LEU A 249 22.48 -11.78 3.96
N LYS A 250 23.64 -11.46 3.38
CA LYS A 250 24.95 -11.68 4.00
C LYS A 250 25.12 -10.85 5.28
N LYS A 251 24.73 -9.57 5.26
CA LYS A 251 24.78 -8.72 6.47
C LYS A 251 23.84 -9.24 7.55
N PHE A 252 22.61 -9.64 7.16
CA PHE A 252 21.59 -10.17 8.07
C PHE A 252 22.00 -11.49 8.73
N SER A 253 22.59 -12.42 7.96
CA SER A 253 22.96 -13.76 8.45
C SER A 253 24.20 -13.79 9.35
N CYS A 254 24.91 -12.67 9.47
CA CYS A 254 26.06 -12.49 10.33
C CYS A 254 25.73 -11.68 11.61
N ASP A 255 24.49 -11.21 11.76
CA ASP A 255 24.08 -10.37 12.88
C ASP A 255 23.49 -11.23 14.02
N ILE A 256 24.14 -11.15 15.19
CA ILE A 256 23.76 -11.92 16.38
C ILE A 256 22.43 -11.46 16.98
N ASP A 257 22.09 -10.18 16.88
CA ASP A 257 20.84 -9.63 17.41
C ASP A 257 19.68 -10.05 16.53
N LYS A 258 19.87 -10.05 15.20
CA LYS A 258 18.90 -10.60 14.25
C LYS A 258 18.71 -12.10 14.45
N PHE A 259 19.81 -12.85 14.64
CA PHE A 259 19.71 -14.27 14.95
C PHE A 259 18.92 -14.52 16.24
N THR A 260 19.24 -13.80 17.31
CA THR A 260 18.56 -13.93 18.61
C THR A 260 17.08 -13.58 18.52
N LEU A 261 16.73 -12.55 17.74
CA LEU A 261 15.35 -12.18 17.47
C LEU A 261 14.61 -13.32 16.76
N ILE A 262 15.12 -13.80 15.62
CA ILE A 262 14.48 -14.89 14.85
C ILE A 262 14.44 -16.19 15.67
N TYR A 263 15.50 -16.51 16.40
CA TYR A 263 15.56 -17.67 17.28
C TYR A 263 14.52 -17.60 18.41
N GLY A 264 14.32 -16.41 18.98
CA GLY A 264 13.30 -16.15 19.99
C GLY A 264 11.86 -16.23 19.46
N LEU A 265 11.66 -16.10 18.15
CA LEU A 265 10.34 -16.25 17.51
C LEU A 265 9.96 -17.72 17.27
N PHE A 266 10.87 -18.68 17.48
CA PHE A 266 10.51 -20.10 17.40
C PHE A 266 9.41 -20.41 18.41
N PRO A 267 8.33 -21.06 17.98
CA PRO A 267 7.31 -21.49 18.91
C PRO A 267 7.90 -22.58 19.80
N SER A 268 8.19 -22.22 21.04
CA SER A 268 8.32 -23.21 22.10
C SER A 268 6.93 -23.80 22.38
N GLU A 269 6.85 -25.04 22.86
CA GLU A 269 5.59 -25.62 23.38
C GLU A 269 4.94 -24.70 24.44
N ALA A 270 5.74 -23.88 25.13
CA ALA A 270 5.27 -22.86 26.05
C ALA A 270 4.56 -21.66 25.38
N PHE A 271 4.76 -21.39 24.09
CA PHE A 271 4.04 -20.33 23.36
C PHE A 271 2.54 -20.69 23.17
N ALA A 272 2.20 -21.98 23.20
CA ALA A 272 0.81 -22.44 23.25
C ALA A 272 0.16 -22.24 24.64
N LEU A 273 0.95 -21.99 25.70
CA LEU A 273 0.44 -21.90 27.08
C LEU A 273 0.66 -20.54 27.75
N ASN A 274 1.59 -19.70 27.26
CA ASN A 274 2.00 -18.45 27.94
C ASN A 274 1.53 -17.15 27.28
N THR A 275 0.56 -17.17 26.37
CA THR A 275 -0.30 -16.00 26.25
C THR A 275 -1.12 -15.89 27.53
N LYS A 276 -0.74 -14.98 28.44
CA LYS A 276 -1.52 -14.55 29.60
C LYS A 276 -2.95 -14.05 29.27
N SER A 277 -3.34 -14.08 28.00
CA SER A 277 -4.72 -14.12 27.56
C SER A 277 -5.00 -15.54 27.05
N GLY A 278 -5.62 -16.38 27.88
CA GLY A 278 -6.12 -17.72 27.51
C GLY A 278 -7.24 -17.71 26.45
N ILE A 279 -7.33 -16.64 25.67
CA ILE A 279 -8.30 -16.41 24.60
C ILE A 279 -7.61 -16.52 23.22
N ILE A 280 -6.33 -16.17 23.09
CA ILE A 280 -5.63 -16.17 21.78
C ILE A 280 -5.30 -17.60 21.32
N THR A 281 -5.06 -18.53 22.25
CA THR A 281 -4.88 -19.94 21.92
C THR A 281 -6.13 -20.58 21.30
N ASN A 282 -7.32 -20.05 21.59
CA ASN A 282 -8.58 -20.52 21.01
C ASN A 282 -8.87 -19.96 19.61
N LEU A 283 -8.07 -19.00 19.11
CA LEU A 283 -8.31 -18.33 17.81
C LEU A 283 -7.26 -18.61 16.74
N MET A 284 -6.08 -19.14 17.10
CA MET A 284 -5.07 -19.54 16.11
C MET A 284 -5.35 -20.97 15.66
N THR A 285 -5.89 -21.13 14.45
CA THR A 285 -6.03 -22.45 13.82
C THR A 285 -4.65 -23.11 13.68
N LEU A 286 -4.59 -24.44 13.76
CA LEU A 286 -3.35 -25.22 13.54
C LEU A 286 -2.61 -24.75 12.28
N SER A 287 -3.36 -24.54 11.18
CA SER A 287 -2.82 -24.02 9.92
C SER A 287 -2.14 -22.64 10.02
N ALA A 288 -2.65 -21.74 10.86
CA ALA A 288 -2.07 -20.41 11.04
C ALA A 288 -0.76 -20.48 11.85
N PHE A 289 -0.71 -21.40 12.82
CA PHE A 289 0.48 -21.70 13.59
C PHE A 289 1.58 -22.36 12.74
N ASP A 290 1.21 -23.29 11.85
CA ASP A 290 2.16 -23.96 10.96
C ASP A 290 2.72 -23.03 9.89
N ILE A 291 1.92 -22.10 9.37
CA ILE A 291 2.43 -21.05 8.46
C ILE A 291 3.41 -20.15 9.21
N TYR A 292 3.10 -19.74 10.44
CA TYR A 292 4.01 -18.92 11.24
C TYR A 292 5.34 -19.65 11.51
N LYS A 293 5.27 -20.93 11.92
CA LYS A 293 6.44 -21.82 12.08
C LYS A 293 7.31 -21.87 10.83
N ARG A 294 6.69 -22.05 9.65
CA ARG A 294 7.39 -22.13 8.37
C ARG A 294 8.17 -20.86 8.07
N GLU A 295 7.55 -19.69 8.23
CA GLU A 295 8.20 -18.40 7.95
C GLU A 295 9.38 -18.13 8.91
N VAL A 296 9.25 -18.49 10.21
CA VAL A 296 10.37 -18.38 11.17
C VAL A 296 11.50 -19.31 10.74
N PHE A 297 11.16 -20.55 10.37
CA PHE A 297 12.13 -21.55 9.95
C PHE A 297 12.85 -21.15 8.66
N ASP A 298 12.15 -20.56 7.69
CA ASP A 298 12.75 -20.07 6.45
C ASP A 298 13.82 -19.02 6.72
N LEU A 299 13.58 -18.10 7.65
CA LEU A 299 14.58 -17.14 8.10
C LEU A 299 15.70 -17.78 8.93
N PHE A 300 15.39 -18.76 9.78
CA PHE A 300 16.39 -19.46 10.59
C PHE A 300 17.40 -20.24 9.72
N LYS A 301 16.93 -20.91 8.67
CA LYS A 301 17.78 -21.66 7.73
C LYS A 301 18.90 -20.79 7.16
N ILE A 302 18.66 -19.50 6.96
CA ILE A 302 19.66 -18.55 6.44
C ILE A 302 20.88 -18.50 7.35
N PHE A 303 20.67 -18.46 8.67
CA PHE A 303 21.75 -18.44 9.65
C PHE A 303 22.48 -19.78 9.69
N VAL A 304 21.74 -20.89 9.67
CA VAL A 304 22.33 -22.24 9.70
C VAL A 304 23.10 -22.56 8.43
N ALA A 305 22.63 -22.11 7.27
CA ALA A 305 23.25 -22.33 5.97
C ALA A 305 24.45 -21.42 5.71
N ASN A 306 24.67 -20.36 6.51
CA ASN A 306 25.78 -19.44 6.33
C ASN A 306 27.14 -20.17 6.55
N PRO A 307 27.99 -20.32 5.51
CA PRO A 307 29.26 -21.02 5.66
C PRO A 307 30.23 -20.26 6.57
N THR A 308 30.14 -18.92 6.60
CA THR A 308 30.98 -18.03 7.40
C THR A 308 30.25 -17.53 8.64
N LYS A 309 29.47 -18.41 9.29
CA LYS A 309 28.75 -18.12 10.53
C LYS A 309 29.68 -17.52 11.60
N PRO A 310 29.31 -16.38 12.23
CA PRO A 310 30.00 -15.88 13.42
C PRO A 310 30.06 -16.92 14.54
N LYS A 311 31.13 -16.88 15.34
CA LYS A 311 31.34 -17.80 16.46
C LYS A 311 30.19 -17.75 17.47
N ALA A 312 29.68 -16.55 17.79
CA ALA A 312 28.55 -16.38 18.71
C ALA A 312 27.28 -17.13 18.25
N ILE A 313 26.96 -17.08 16.96
CA ILE A 313 25.81 -17.83 16.40
C ILE A 313 26.09 -19.33 16.46
N SER A 314 27.29 -19.75 16.10
CA SER A 314 27.70 -21.17 16.14
C SER A 314 27.64 -21.75 17.56
N ASP A 315 28.10 -20.99 18.56
CA ASP A 315 28.08 -21.39 19.97
C ASP A 315 26.64 -21.56 20.48
N ILE A 316 25.70 -20.69 20.08
CA ILE A 316 24.28 -20.82 20.45
C ILE A 316 23.66 -22.07 19.78
N LEU A 317 23.93 -22.30 18.50
CA LEU A 317 23.44 -23.48 17.78
C LEU A 317 23.97 -24.78 18.40
N LEU A 318 25.26 -24.84 18.74
CA LEU A 318 25.87 -26.01 19.39
C LEU A 318 25.29 -26.25 20.79
N ARG A 319 25.10 -25.18 21.58
CA ARG A 319 24.51 -25.28 22.92
C ARG A 319 23.08 -25.81 22.90
N ASN A 320 22.31 -25.53 21.85
CA ASN A 320 20.92 -25.95 21.70
C ASN A 320 20.74 -27.12 20.71
N ARG A 321 21.84 -27.83 20.37
CA ARG A 321 21.85 -28.83 19.29
C ARG A 321 20.76 -29.90 19.43
N GLU A 322 20.67 -30.54 20.59
CA GLU A 322 19.72 -31.64 20.83
C GLU A 322 18.28 -31.16 20.65
N ARG A 323 17.92 -30.07 21.33
CA ARG A 323 16.59 -29.45 21.22
C ARG A 323 16.24 -29.04 19.78
N LEU A 324 17.21 -28.56 19.01
CA LEU A 324 17.00 -28.20 17.61
C LEU A 324 16.79 -29.44 16.73
N ILE A 325 17.53 -30.52 16.98
CA ILE A 325 17.33 -31.78 16.25
C ILE A 325 15.92 -32.31 16.52
N ASP A 326 15.50 -32.37 17.79
CA ASP A 326 14.16 -32.83 18.18
C ASP A 326 13.05 -31.99 17.53
N PHE A 327 13.20 -30.67 17.56
CA PHE A 327 12.28 -29.75 16.89
C PHE A 327 12.21 -30.02 15.38
N LEU A 328 13.35 -30.21 14.71
CA LEU A 328 13.37 -30.44 13.25
C LEU A 328 12.80 -31.79 12.85
N THR A 329 12.96 -32.82 13.67
CA THR A 329 12.35 -34.14 13.45
C THR A 329 10.82 -34.09 13.55
N THR A 330 10.29 -33.18 14.35
CA THR A 330 8.85 -32.97 14.53
C THR A 330 8.26 -31.85 13.66
N PHE A 331 9.10 -31.14 12.91
CA PHE A 331 8.70 -29.92 12.18
C PHE A 331 7.87 -30.18 10.90
N HIS A 332 7.98 -31.37 10.32
CA HIS A 332 7.36 -31.74 9.05
C HIS A 332 6.35 -32.90 9.17
N THR A 333 6.03 -33.32 10.39
CA THR A 333 5.32 -34.58 10.64
C THR A 333 3.80 -34.48 10.65
N ASP A 334 3.21 -33.34 10.30
CA ASP A 334 1.77 -33.17 10.03
C ASP A 334 1.49 -32.37 8.74
#